data_AF-A0A0R2S075-F1
#
_entry.id   AF-A0A0R2S075-F1
#
_cell.length_a   1.000
_cell.length_b   1.000
_cell.length_c   1.000
_cell.angle_alpha   90.00
_cell.angle_beta   90.00
_cell.angle_gamma   90.00
#
_symmetry.space_group_name_H-M   'P 1'
#
loop_
_entity.id
_entity.type
_entity.pdbx_description
1 polymer ?
#
loop_
_entity_poly.entity_id
_entity_poly.type
_entity_poly.pdbx_seq_one_letter_code
_entity_poly.pdbx_strand_id
1 'polypeptide(L)'
;MVSIDPCNKENGCLEMVPGHHRQGILPTAADATIDPDIAESLSWELLPTEIGDIVFFDSYIPHRSGPNRTKQPRRALYITYNRASEGSYRESYYRCKRDIFPPDIERDPKKDYRDSGVFNVGNPIK
;
A
#
# COMPACT_ATOMS: atom_id res chain seq x y z
N MET A 1 10.45 1.96 0.91
CA MET A 1 9.94 2.03 2.30
C MET A 1 11.12 2.13 3.23
N VAL A 2 11.09 3.01 4.23
CA VAL A 2 12.08 3.09 5.31
C VAL A 2 11.42 2.64 6.60
N SER A 3 12.00 1.67 7.29
CA SER A 3 11.48 1.12 8.55
C SER A 3 11.85 2.04 9.72
N ILE A 4 10.84 2.59 10.39
CA ILE A 4 11.01 3.46 11.56
C ILE A 4 11.02 2.64 12.85
N ASP A 5 10.20 1.58 12.88
CA ASP A 5 10.17 0.58 13.95
C ASP A 5 10.58 -0.79 13.38
N PRO A 6 11.04 -1.75 14.21
CA PRO A 6 11.25 -3.12 13.77
C PRO A 6 9.96 -3.71 13.20
N CYS A 7 10.06 -4.45 12.10
CA CYS A 7 8.96 -5.15 11.46
C CYS A 7 9.29 -6.64 11.41
N ASN A 8 8.49 -7.46 12.08
CA ASN A 8 8.64 -8.92 12.11
C ASN A 8 7.31 -9.61 11.84
N LYS A 9 7.30 -10.94 11.86
CA LYS A 9 6.09 -11.73 11.59
C LYS A 9 4.97 -11.42 12.58
N GLU A 10 5.30 -11.16 13.84
CA GLU A 10 4.36 -10.96 14.94
C GLU A 10 3.64 -9.62 14.86
N ASN A 11 4.36 -8.56 14.44
CA ASN A 11 3.79 -7.22 14.24
C ASN A 11 3.39 -6.93 12.79
N GLY A 12 3.43 -7.95 11.94
CA GLY A 12 2.87 -7.95 10.60
C GLY A 12 3.78 -7.31 9.57
N CYS A 13 5.02 -7.75 9.42
CA CYS A 13 5.96 -7.29 8.39
C CYS A 13 5.38 -7.44 6.97
N LEU A 14 6.08 -6.84 5.99
CA LEU A 14 5.70 -7.03 4.60
C LEU A 14 5.90 -8.49 4.20
N GLU A 15 5.01 -8.96 3.36
CA GLU A 15 5.12 -10.20 2.61
C GLU A 15 5.16 -9.85 1.13
N MET A 16 6.06 -10.45 0.37
CA MET A 16 6.23 -10.17 -1.06
C MET A 16 6.30 -11.47 -1.86
N VAL A 17 6.08 -11.37 -3.17
CA VAL A 17 6.25 -12.50 -4.10
C VAL A 17 7.41 -12.16 -5.05
N PRO A 18 8.64 -12.61 -4.76
CA PRO A 18 9.79 -12.27 -5.59
C PRO A 18 9.61 -12.66 -7.06
N GLY A 19 10.17 -11.85 -7.96
CA GLY A 19 10.12 -12.08 -9.41
C GLY A 19 8.78 -11.75 -10.10
N HIS A 20 7.68 -11.59 -9.36
CA HIS A 20 6.35 -11.40 -9.96
C HIS A 20 6.09 -9.98 -10.50
N HIS A 21 6.94 -9.01 -10.16
CA HIS A 21 6.89 -7.65 -10.73
C HIS A 21 7.01 -7.60 -12.27
N ARG A 22 7.43 -8.70 -12.91
CA ARG A 22 7.56 -8.81 -14.37
C ARG A 22 6.27 -9.20 -15.08
N GLN A 23 5.21 -9.51 -14.33
CA GLN A 23 3.93 -9.98 -14.88
C GLN A 23 2.95 -8.82 -15.13
N GLY A 24 3.33 -7.57 -14.80
CA GLY A 24 2.44 -6.42 -14.88
C GLY A 24 1.37 -6.44 -13.78
N ILE A 25 0.19 -5.89 -14.09
CA ILE A 25 -0.94 -5.86 -13.16
C ILE A 25 -1.61 -7.23 -13.16
N LEU A 26 -1.61 -7.90 -12.01
CA LEU A 26 -2.38 -9.13 -11.81
C LEU A 26 -3.89 -8.84 -11.83
N PRO A 27 -4.74 -9.81 -12.21
CA PRO A 27 -6.19 -9.65 -12.11
C PRO A 27 -6.62 -9.21 -10.71
N THR A 28 -7.58 -8.28 -10.65
CA THR A 28 -8.03 -7.64 -9.41
C THR A 28 -9.49 -7.93 -9.10
N ALA A 29 -9.82 -8.04 -7.82
CA ALA A 29 -11.19 -8.06 -7.33
C ALA A 29 -11.87 -6.69 -7.44
N ALA A 30 -13.16 -6.63 -7.09
CA ALA A 30 -13.98 -5.41 -7.16
C ALA A 30 -13.45 -4.27 -6.26
N ASP A 31 -12.73 -4.60 -5.19
CA ASP A 31 -12.10 -3.65 -4.27
C ASP A 31 -10.67 -3.25 -4.69
N ALA A 32 -10.28 -3.60 -5.92
CA ALA A 32 -8.96 -3.41 -6.52
C ALA A 32 -7.79 -4.10 -5.78
N THR A 33 -8.07 -5.04 -4.88
CA THR A 33 -7.04 -5.98 -4.40
C THR A 33 -6.74 -7.02 -5.47
N ILE A 34 -5.63 -7.75 -5.34
CA ILE A 34 -5.35 -8.92 -6.18
C ILE A 34 -6.50 -9.92 -6.00
N ASP A 35 -6.96 -10.51 -7.09
CA ASP A 35 -7.97 -11.56 -7.06
C ASP A 35 -7.62 -12.62 -5.99
N PRO A 36 -8.55 -12.97 -5.08
CA PRO A 36 -8.27 -13.86 -3.96
C PRO A 36 -7.71 -15.23 -4.37
N ASP A 37 -8.24 -15.83 -5.44
CA ASP A 37 -7.80 -17.16 -5.89
C ASP A 37 -6.35 -17.07 -6.41
N ILE A 38 -6.01 -15.97 -7.08
CA ILE A 38 -4.63 -15.70 -7.49
C ILE A 38 -3.76 -15.46 -6.26
N ALA A 39 -4.18 -14.61 -5.34
CA ALA A 39 -3.41 -14.29 -4.14
C ALA A 39 -3.09 -15.53 -3.29
N GLU A 40 -4.02 -16.48 -3.20
CA GLU A 40 -3.82 -17.76 -2.50
C GLU A 40 -2.81 -18.69 -3.21
N SER A 41 -2.70 -18.59 -4.54
CA SER A 41 -1.77 -19.40 -5.34
C SER A 41 -0.31 -18.92 -5.27
N LEU A 42 -0.08 -17.67 -4.84
CA LEU A 42 1.26 -17.07 -4.83
C LEU A 42 2.10 -17.56 -3.65
N SER A 43 3.41 -17.70 -3.88
CA SER A 43 4.38 -18.04 -2.84
C SER A 43 4.90 -16.78 -2.14
N TRP A 44 4.27 -16.44 -1.01
CA TRP A 44 4.60 -15.26 -0.22
C TRP A 44 5.82 -15.48 0.67
N GLU A 45 6.76 -14.55 0.62
CA GLU A 45 7.95 -14.52 1.47
C GLU A 45 7.89 -13.36 2.46
N LEU A 46 8.18 -13.64 3.73
CA LEU A 46 8.25 -12.63 4.78
C LEU A 46 9.49 -11.76 4.58
N LEU A 47 9.32 -10.45 4.72
CA LEU A 47 10.39 -9.47 4.67
C LEU A 47 10.48 -8.72 6.02
N PRO A 48 11.08 -9.35 7.04
CA PRO A 48 11.38 -8.66 8.29
C PRO A 48 12.43 -7.58 8.05
N THR A 49 12.34 -6.49 8.83
CA THR A 49 13.28 -5.36 8.76
C THR A 49 13.52 -4.82 10.16
N GLU A 50 14.70 -4.27 10.38
CA GLU A 50 15.07 -3.56 11.60
C GLU A 50 14.93 -2.04 11.40
N ILE A 51 15.15 -1.28 12.49
CA ILE A 51 15.11 0.18 12.45
C ILE A 51 16.15 0.71 11.46
N GLY A 52 15.72 1.55 10.52
CA GLY A 52 16.58 2.19 9.54
C GLY A 52 16.78 1.39 8.25
N ASP A 53 16.32 0.13 8.20
CA ASP A 53 16.36 -0.64 6.96
C ASP A 53 15.52 0.03 5.87
N ILE A 54 16.01 -0.08 4.63
CA ILE A 54 15.36 0.49 3.44
C ILE A 54 15.03 -0.63 2.47
N VAL A 55 13.74 -0.78 2.18
CA VAL A 55 13.25 -1.69 1.16
C VAL A 55 12.92 -0.92 -0.12
N PHE A 56 13.61 -1.26 -1.20
CA PHE A 56 13.25 -0.87 -2.56
C PHE A 56 12.50 -2.02 -3.21
N PHE A 57 11.33 -1.72 -3.78
CA PHE A 57 10.53 -2.72 -4.47
C PHE A 57 9.74 -2.05 -5.61
N ASP A 58 9.50 -2.83 -6.66
CA ASP A 58 8.88 -2.39 -7.90
C ASP A 58 7.37 -2.14 -7.74
N SER A 59 6.79 -1.24 -8.53
CA SER A 59 5.34 -0.91 -8.46
C SER A 59 4.41 -2.08 -8.79
N TYR A 60 4.88 -3.10 -9.53
CA TYR A 60 4.09 -4.27 -9.89
C TYR A 60 4.32 -5.48 -8.99
N ILE A 61 5.18 -5.39 -7.97
CA ILE A 61 5.40 -6.55 -7.09
C ILE A 61 4.15 -6.81 -6.22
N PRO A 62 3.61 -8.04 -6.22
CA PRO A 62 2.60 -8.42 -5.25
C PRO A 62 3.19 -8.30 -3.84
N HIS A 63 2.53 -7.50 -3.00
CA HIS A 63 2.92 -7.31 -1.61
C HIS A 63 1.69 -7.21 -0.72
N ARG A 64 1.81 -7.67 0.51
CA ARG A 64 0.80 -7.54 1.57
C ARG A 64 1.47 -7.32 2.92
N SER A 65 0.68 -7.05 3.96
CA SER A 65 1.19 -7.08 5.33
C SER A 65 0.28 -7.91 6.22
N GLY A 66 0.89 -8.70 7.09
CA GLY A 66 0.15 -9.40 8.13
C GLY A 66 -0.49 -8.45 9.16
N PRO A 67 -1.44 -8.95 9.97
CA PRO A 67 -2.00 -8.18 11.07
C PRO A 67 -0.95 -7.93 12.16
N ASN A 68 -0.93 -6.73 12.73
CA ASN A 68 -0.13 -6.48 13.93
C ASN A 68 -0.83 -7.05 15.15
N ARG A 69 -0.26 -8.11 15.75
CA ARG A 69 -0.79 -8.77 16.95
C ARG A 69 -0.09 -8.35 18.24
N THR A 70 0.81 -7.37 18.14
CA THR A 70 1.60 -6.87 19.27
C THR A 70 1.03 -5.54 19.77
N LYS A 71 1.58 -5.06 20.89
CA LYS A 71 1.32 -3.69 21.39
C LYS A 71 2.28 -2.64 20.79
N GLN A 72 3.27 -3.08 20.03
CA GLN A 72 4.29 -2.18 19.49
C GLN A 72 3.86 -1.63 18.13
N PRO A 73 4.13 -0.35 17.86
CA PRO A 73 3.86 0.21 16.55
C PRO A 73 4.77 -0.40 15.48
N ARG A 74 4.33 -0.29 14.22
CA ARG A 74 5.09 -0.67 13.03
C ARG A 74 5.09 0.50 12.04
N ARG A 75 5.72 1.61 12.42
CA ARG A 75 5.77 2.82 11.59
C ARG A 75 6.73 2.61 10.42
N ALA A 76 6.33 3.12 9.27
CA ALA A 76 7.15 3.11 8.06
C ALA A 76 6.97 4.42 7.31
N LEU A 77 8.05 4.90 6.69
CA LEU A 77 8.02 6.02 5.76
C LEU A 77 7.99 5.47 4.33
N TYR A 78 6.96 5.83 3.56
CA TYR A 78 6.85 5.49 2.16
C TYR A 78 7.30 6.65 1.28
N ILE A 79 8.24 6.36 0.40
CA ILE A 79 8.73 7.26 -0.63
C ILE A 79 8.65 6.49 -1.95
N THR A 80 7.93 7.04 -2.91
CA THR A 80 7.73 6.46 -4.24
C THR A 80 8.44 7.32 -5.27
N TYR A 81 8.99 6.65 -6.28
CA TYR A 81 9.71 7.27 -7.38
C TYR A 81 9.07 6.83 -8.69
N ASN A 82 8.97 7.76 -9.64
CA ASN A 82 8.53 7.49 -11.01
C ASN A 82 9.63 7.94 -11.97
N ARG A 83 9.72 7.33 -13.15
CA ARG A 83 10.66 7.81 -14.17
C ARG A 83 10.24 9.20 -14.62
N ALA A 84 11.20 10.11 -14.76
CA ALA A 84 10.93 11.45 -15.29
C ALA A 84 10.30 11.40 -16.70
N SER A 85 10.67 10.41 -17.51
CA SER A 85 10.13 10.16 -18.85
C SER A 85 8.65 9.77 -18.86
N GLU A 86 8.11 9.28 -17.74
CA GLU A 86 6.71 8.88 -17.62
C GLU A 86 5.82 10.04 -17.17
N GLY A 87 6.42 11.18 -16.81
CA GLY A 87 5.72 12.41 -16.45
C GLY A 87 5.62 12.64 -14.94
N SER A 88 5.10 13.83 -14.60
CA SER A 88 4.88 14.27 -13.22
C SER A 88 3.39 14.34 -12.92
N TYR A 89 2.89 13.34 -12.19
CA TYR A 89 1.46 13.25 -11.82
C TYR A 89 1.20 13.53 -10.34
N ARG A 90 2.25 13.82 -9.56
CA ARG A 90 2.15 13.97 -8.10
C ARG A 90 1.14 15.06 -7.72
N GLU A 91 1.32 16.28 -8.21
CA GLU A 91 0.46 17.40 -7.84
C GLU A 91 -1.00 17.19 -8.26
N SER A 92 -1.23 16.71 -9.49
CA SER A 92 -2.58 16.40 -9.97
C SER A 92 -3.25 15.28 -9.16
N TYR A 93 -2.50 14.25 -8.79
CA TYR A 93 -2.99 13.15 -7.95
C TYR A 93 -3.40 13.65 -6.57
N TYR A 94 -2.55 14.41 -5.88
CA TYR A 94 -2.85 14.90 -4.53
C TYR A 94 -3.96 15.93 -4.51
N ARG A 95 -4.09 16.77 -5.55
CA ARG A 95 -5.25 17.67 -5.70
C ARG A 95 -6.55 16.86 -5.82
N CYS A 96 -6.58 15.90 -6.75
CA CYS A 96 -7.73 15.02 -6.95
C CYS A 96 -8.09 14.25 -5.68
N LYS A 97 -7.08 13.67 -5.00
CA LYS A 97 -7.28 12.97 -3.72
C LYS A 97 -7.86 13.89 -2.66
N ARG A 98 -7.39 15.14 -2.54
CA ARG A 98 -7.90 16.09 -1.54
C ARG A 98 -9.34 16.52 -1.82
N ASP A 99 -9.75 16.60 -3.09
CA ASP A 99 -11.12 16.96 -3.48
C ASP A 99 -12.13 15.82 -3.27
N ILE A 100 -11.71 14.58 -3.58
CA ILE A 100 -12.54 13.36 -3.54
C ILE A 100 -12.48 12.67 -2.18
N PHE A 101 -11.29 12.59 -1.58
CA PHE A 101 -11.03 11.89 -0.34
C PHE A 101 -10.11 12.71 0.61
N PRO A 102 -10.57 13.88 1.09
CA PRO A 102 -9.79 14.73 1.97
C PRO A 102 -9.50 14.06 3.32
N PRO A 103 -8.41 14.47 4.00
CA PRO A 103 -8.20 14.16 5.42
C PRO A 103 -9.41 14.56 6.26
N ASP A 104 -9.66 13.84 7.35
CA ASP A 104 -10.86 14.04 8.17
C ASP A 104 -11.02 15.48 8.67
N ILE A 105 -9.90 16.17 8.96
CA ILE A 105 -9.92 17.55 9.44
C ILE A 105 -10.38 18.57 8.38
N GLU A 106 -10.42 18.17 7.12
CA GLU A 106 -10.74 19.02 5.97
C GLU A 106 -12.08 18.67 5.33
N ARG A 107 -12.76 17.64 5.83
CA ARG A 107 -14.05 17.20 5.31
C ARG A 107 -15.14 18.21 5.61
N ASP A 108 -15.83 18.66 4.56
CA ASP A 108 -17.10 19.37 4.72
C ASP A 108 -18.14 18.44 5.35
N PRO A 109 -18.70 18.74 6.54
CA PRO A 109 -19.68 17.90 7.21
C PRO A 109 -21.00 17.73 6.42
N LYS A 110 -21.22 18.53 5.37
CA LYS A 110 -22.41 18.45 4.51
C LYS A 110 -22.21 17.60 3.25
N LYS A 111 -20.99 17.16 2.95
CA LYS A 111 -20.67 16.36 1.77
C LYS A 111 -20.49 14.88 2.15
N ASP A 112 -20.97 14.01 1.28
CA ASP A 112 -20.79 12.56 1.41
C ASP A 112 -19.46 12.15 0.75
N TYR A 113 -18.62 11.43 1.50
CA TYR A 113 -17.31 10.93 1.08
C TYR A 113 -17.21 9.40 1.16
N ARG A 114 -18.35 8.70 1.23
CA ARG A 114 -18.37 7.22 1.29
C ARG A 114 -17.83 6.56 0.03
N ASP A 115 -17.94 7.22 -1.12
CA ASP A 115 -17.28 6.80 -2.35
C ASP A 115 -15.89 7.46 -2.42
N SER A 116 -14.86 6.70 -2.04
CA SER A 116 -13.46 7.13 -2.15
C SER A 116 -12.89 6.93 -3.55
N GLY A 117 -13.69 6.45 -4.51
CA GLY A 117 -13.27 6.06 -5.84
C GLY A 117 -12.10 5.07 -5.79
N VAL A 118 -10.95 5.50 -6.33
CA VAL A 118 -9.72 4.69 -6.40
C VAL A 118 -8.76 4.91 -5.23
N PHE A 119 -9.13 5.73 -4.24
CA PHE A 119 -8.25 6.06 -3.12
C PHE A 119 -8.46 5.09 -1.94
N ASN A 120 -7.34 4.64 -1.36
CA ASN A 120 -7.29 3.71 -0.23
C ASN A 120 -7.98 2.35 -0.46
N VAL A 121 -8.02 1.89 -1.71
CA VAL A 121 -8.45 0.53 -2.07
C VAL A 121 -7.66 -0.55 -1.31
N GLY A 122 -8.30 -1.68 -1.03
CA GLY A 122 -7.71 -2.81 -0.29
C GLY A 122 -7.42 -2.58 1.20
N ASN A 123 -7.69 -1.39 1.74
CA ASN A 123 -7.64 -1.10 3.18
C ASN A 123 -9.04 -0.70 3.65
N PRO A 124 -9.83 -1.62 4.24
CA PRO A 124 -11.14 -1.24 4.77
C PRO A 124 -10.94 -0.21 5.87
N ILE A 125 -11.33 1.04 5.58
CA ILE A 125 -11.48 2.08 6.58
C ILE A 125 -12.72 1.69 7.38
N LYS A 126 -12.50 1.06 8.53
CA LYS A 126 -13.57 0.76 9.49
C LYS A 126 -14.02 2.02 10.20
#